data_AF-A0A2A2FKD3-F1
#
_entry.id   AF-A0A2A2FKD3-F1
#
_cell.length_a   1.000
_cell.length_b   1.000
_cell.length_c   1.000
_cell.angle_alpha   90.00
_cell.angle_beta   90.00
_cell.angle_gamma   90.00
#
_symmetry.space_group_name_H-M   'P 1'
#
loop_
_entity.id
_entity.type
_entity.pdbx_description
1 polymer ?
#
loop_
_entity_poly.entity_id
_entity_poly.type
_entity_poly.pdbx_seq_one_letter_code
_entity_poly.pdbx_strand_id
1 'polypeptide(L)' 'MEGSGMSSNTLAEDLSICPVCDASIDPDPPDGFTEYARQVAGYLDHFAEDHPDHPILDAPEGYL' A
#
# COMPACT_ATOMS: atom_id res chain seq x y z
N MET A 1 15.36 18.67 -20.98
CA MET A 1 16.15 17.84 -20.06
C MET A 1 15.60 18.13 -18.68
N GLU A 2 14.56 17.39 -18.28
CA GLU A 2 13.97 17.55 -16.95
C GLU A 2 14.73 16.61 -16.01
N GLY A 3 15.61 17.21 -15.22
CA GLY A 3 16.38 16.54 -14.19
C GLY A 3 16.00 17.14 -12.84
N SER A 4 15.21 16.39 -12.08
CA SER A 4 15.02 16.43 -10.63
C SER A 4 14.48 15.02 -10.31
N GLY A 5 15.28 14.02 -9.96
CA GLY A 5 16.36 14.12 -8.99
C GLY A 5 15.77 14.21 -7.57
N MET A 6 14.76 13.40 -7.25
CA MET A 6 14.33 13.16 -5.88
C MET A 6 14.82 11.77 -5.46
N SER A 7 15.92 11.86 -4.72
CA SER A 7 16.52 10.94 -3.75
C SER A 7 15.74 9.68 -3.41
N SER A 8 16.45 8.56 -3.51
CA SER A 8 16.13 7.25 -2.98
C SER A 8 15.46 7.30 -1.61
N ASN A 9 14.18 6.91 -1.54
CA ASN A 9 13.62 6.24 -0.39
C ASN A 9 13.11 4.89 -0.90
N THR A 10 13.79 3.82 -0.55
CA THR A 10 13.36 2.47 -0.93
C THR A 10 12.07 2.15 -0.16
N LEU A 11 10.95 2.23 -0.88
CA LEU A 11 9.68 1.50 -0.66
C LEU A 11 8.88 1.82 0.60
N ALA A 12 8.52 3.09 0.84
CA ALA A 12 7.12 3.31 1.24
C ALA A 12 6.33 3.15 -0.07
N GLU A 13 5.96 1.93 -0.41
CA GLU A 13 5.18 1.65 -1.61
C GLU A 13 3.92 2.51 -1.57
N ASP A 14 3.53 3.06 -2.71
CA ASP A 14 2.31 3.85 -2.82
C ASP A 14 1.12 2.92 -2.49
N LEU A 15 0.67 2.93 -1.24
CA LEU A 15 -0.37 2.02 -0.74
C LEU A 15 -1.75 2.28 -1.36
N SER A 16 -1.87 3.35 -2.15
CA SER A 16 -3.03 3.63 -2.98
C SER A 16 -3.05 2.82 -4.29
N ILE A 17 -1.99 2.09 -4.63
CA ILE A 17 -1.94 1.25 -5.85
C ILE A 17 -1.44 -0.15 -5.50
N CYS A 18 -2.17 -1.17 -5.94
CA CYS A 18 -1.74 -2.55 -5.81
C CYS A 18 -0.56 -2.85 -6.76
N PRO A 19 0.63 -3.27 -6.27
CA PRO A 19 1.78 -3.55 -7.13
C PRO A 19 1.62 -4.82 -7.99
N VAL A 20 0.59 -5.64 -7.72
CA VAL A 20 0.36 -6.90 -8.44
C VAL A 20 -0.57 -6.69 -9.64
N CYS A 21 -1.67 -5.96 -9.44
CA CYS A 21 -2.72 -5.79 -10.45
C CYS A 21 -2.95 -4.33 -10.89
N ASP A 22 -2.19 -3.38 -10.35
CA ASP A 22 -2.30 -1.93 -10.62
C ASP A 22 -3.66 -1.34 -10.22
N ALA A 23 -4.45 -2.06 -9.42
CA ALA A 23 -5.73 -1.59 -8.92
C ALA A 23 -5.55 -0.40 -7.97
N SER A 24 -6.41 0.60 -8.10
CA SER A 24 -6.45 1.73 -7.17
C SER A 24 -7.17 1.34 -5.88
N ILE A 25 -6.52 1.59 -4.76
CA ILE A 25 -6.98 1.27 -3.40
C ILE A 25 -7.33 2.59 -2.72
N ASP A 26 -8.62 2.79 -2.44
CA ASP A 26 -9.10 3.95 -1.70
C ASP A 26 -8.97 3.71 -0.18
N PRO A 27 -8.47 4.69 0.59
CA PRO A 27 -8.38 4.56 2.04
C PRO A 27 -9.77 4.60 2.69
N ASP A 28 -9.92 3.89 3.81
CA ASP A 28 -11.16 3.88 4.59
C ASP A 28 -11.56 5.30 5.05
N PRO A 29 -12.87 5.60 5.21
CA PRO A 29 -13.33 6.83 5.85
C PRO A 29 -12.61 7.15 7.17
N PRO A 30 -12.54 8.44 7.56
CA PRO A 30 -11.83 8.83 8.76
C PRO A 30 -12.51 8.26 10.01
N ASP A 31 -11.86 7.28 10.63
CA ASP A 31 -12.33 6.54 11.80
C ASP A 31 -11.62 6.96 13.11
N GLY A 32 -10.83 8.05 13.05
CA GLY A 32 -10.02 8.56 14.16
C GLY A 32 -8.57 8.07 14.16
N PHE A 33 -8.21 7.18 13.23
CA PHE A 33 -6.82 6.80 12.98
C PHE A 33 -6.16 7.72 11.95
N THR A 34 -4.83 7.63 11.85
CA THR A 34 -4.06 8.36 10.84
C THR A 34 -4.42 7.90 9.43
N GLU A 35 -4.25 8.76 8.44
CA GLU A 35 -4.46 8.42 7.02
C GLU A 35 -3.63 7.21 6.58
N TYR A 36 -2.38 7.12 7.02
CA TYR A 36 -1.50 5.98 6.73
C TYR A 36 -2.08 4.65 7.24
N ALA A 37 -2.62 4.62 8.47
CA ALA A 37 -3.23 3.40 9.01
C ALA A 37 -4.45 2.95 8.18
N ARG A 38 -5.24 3.90 7.69
CA ARG A 38 -6.40 3.63 6.82
C ARG A 38 -5.99 3.15 5.43
N GLN A 39 -4.88 3.67 4.90
CA GLN A 39 -4.28 3.19 3.65
C GLN A 39 -3.75 1.76 3.81
N VAL A 40 -3.00 1.48 4.89
CA VAL A 40 -2.52 0.11 5.19
C VAL A 40 -3.69 -0.86 5.33
N ALA A 41 -4.77 -0.45 6.01
CA ALA A 41 -5.96 -1.28 6.15
C ALA A 41 -6.60 -1.60 4.79
N GLY A 42 -6.87 -0.59 3.96
CA GLY A 42 -7.42 -0.81 2.62
C GLY A 42 -6.49 -1.64 1.71
N TYR A 43 -5.18 -1.45 1.86
CA TYR A 43 -4.19 -2.23 1.12
C TYR A 43 -4.26 -3.71 1.52
N LEU A 44 -4.18 -4.03 2.81
CA LEU A 44 -4.25 -5.40 3.29
C LEU A 44 -5.60 -6.07 2.98
N ASP A 45 -6.70 -5.30 3.03
CA ASP A 45 -8.03 -5.77 2.67
C ASP A 45 -8.11 -6.20 1.20
N HIS A 46 -7.64 -5.36 0.27
CA HIS A 46 -7.55 -5.70 -1.15
C HIS A 46 -6.71 -6.97 -1.38
N PHE A 47 -5.56 -7.10 -0.70
CA PHE A 47 -4.77 -8.31 -0.80
C PHE A 47 -5.49 -9.54 -0.25
N ALA A 48 -6.25 -9.42 0.84
CA ALA A 48 -7.03 -10.54 1.38
C ALA A 48 -8.14 -11.01 0.43
N GLU A 49 -8.75 -10.09 -0.33
CA GLU A 49 -9.82 -10.41 -1.29
C GLU A 49 -9.31 -10.88 -2.66
N ASP A 50 -8.37 -10.15 -3.27
CA ASP A 50 -7.91 -10.38 -4.65
C ASP A 50 -6.59 -11.18 -4.72
N HIS A 51 -5.77 -11.17 -3.66
CA HIS A 51 -4.46 -11.80 -3.62
C HIS A 51 -4.21 -12.63 -2.34
N PRO A 52 -5.10 -13.59 -2.01
CA PRO A 52 -5.05 -14.31 -0.73
C PRO A 52 -3.79 -15.18 -0.54
N ASP A 53 -3.06 -15.47 -1.61
CA ASP A 53 -1.80 -16.23 -1.60
C ASP A 53 -0.57 -15.31 -1.49
N HIS A 54 -0.77 -13.99 -1.39
CA HIS A 54 0.34 -13.04 -1.35
C HIS A 54 1.02 -13.03 0.03
N PRO A 55 2.36 -13.10 0.09
CA PRO A 55 3.10 -13.20 1.35
C PRO A 55 2.94 -11.99 2.29
N ILE A 56 2.41 -10.87 1.79
CA ILE A 56 2.12 -9.72 2.64
C ILE A 56 1.08 -10.01 3.72
N LEU A 57 0.15 -10.94 3.47
CA LEU A 57 -0.88 -11.31 4.44
C LEU A 57 -0.30 -12.14 5.59
N ASP A 58 0.77 -12.89 5.34
CA ASP A 58 1.47 -13.68 6.36
C ASP A 58 2.54 -12.88 7.11
N ALA A 59 3.24 -11.97 6.43
CA ALA A 59 4.37 -11.22 6.99
C ALA A 59 4.38 -9.74 6.52
N PRO A 60 3.38 -8.92 6.91
CA PRO A 60 3.25 -7.54 6.45
C PRO A 60 4.44 -6.65 6.87
N GLU A 61 5.09 -6.97 7.99
CA GLU A 61 6.27 -6.27 8.52
C GLU A 61 7.51 -6.32 7.59
N GLY A 62 7.51 -7.19 6.58
CA GLY A 62 8.57 -7.26 5.56
C GLY A 62 8.32 -6.38 4.33
N TYR A 63 7.14 -5.77 4.22
CA TYR A 63 6.66 -5.07 3.02
C TYR A 63 6.21 -3.62 3.29
N LEU A 64 5.86 -3.29 4.54
CA LEU A 64 5.35 -1.97 4.97
C LEU A 64 6.33 -1.25 5.90
#